data_AF-A0A7M3ZRT3-F1
#
_entry.id   AF-A0A7M3ZRT3-F1
#
_cell.length_a   1.000
_cell.length_b   1.000
_cell.length_c   1.000
_cell.angle_alpha   90.00
_cell.angle_beta   90.00
_cell.angle_gamma   90.00
#
_symmetry.space_group_name_H-M   'P 1'
#
loop_
_entity.id
_entity.type
_entity.pdbx_description
1 polymer ?
#
loop_
_entity_poly.entity_id
_entity_poly.type
_entity_poly.pdbx_seq_one_letter_code
_entity_poly.pdbx_strand_id
1 'polypeptide(L)'
;MSMPPIDLAVFKQNGYTRKQCRVTDLWFWTSDSQRETCGDTSEDEYTFIGSPLIPGFDLRGKELKDAMREAFLGFFEREEHIRIDPYPVLARWRDDIHLTIASIADFQPHVTSGAVEP
;
A
#
# COMPACT_ATOMS: atom_id res chain seq x y z
N MET A 1 -4.27 24.97 7.45
CA MET A 1 -2.92 24.62 7.95
C MET A 1 -2.56 23.28 7.35
N SER A 2 -1.50 23.18 6.55
CA SER A 2 -1.05 21.88 6.02
C SER A 2 -0.41 21.08 7.15
N MET A 3 -0.61 19.76 7.16
CA MET A 3 0.09 18.89 8.11
C MET A 3 1.61 19.03 7.92
N PRO A 4 2.41 18.88 8.99
CA PRO A 4 3.86 18.85 8.87
C PRO A 4 4.28 17.69 7.97
N PRO A 5 5.47 17.77 7.34
CA PRO A 5 5.99 16.66 6.57
C PRO A 5 6.06 15.36 7.36
N ILE A 6 5.72 14.25 6.71
CA ILE A 6 5.95 12.92 7.27
C ILE A 6 7.46 12.69 7.35
N ASP A 7 7.99 12.71 8.57
CA ASP A 7 9.39 12.51 8.89
C ASP A 7 9.53 11.38 9.93
N LEU A 8 9.79 10.17 9.45
CA LEU A 8 9.83 8.95 10.26
C LEU A 8 11.27 8.51 10.52
N ALA A 9 11.55 8.05 11.74
CA ALA A 9 12.86 7.54 12.12
C ALA A 9 13.34 6.38 11.22
N VAL A 10 12.41 5.50 10.81
CA VAL A 10 12.70 4.35 9.94
C VAL A 10 13.29 4.79 8.59
N PHE A 11 12.89 5.95 8.05
CA PHE A 11 13.44 6.45 6.80
C PHE A 11 14.90 6.87 6.96
N LYS A 12 15.21 7.63 8.01
CA LYS A 12 16.58 8.08 8.30
C LYS A 12 17.51 6.91 8.60
N GLN A 13 17.03 5.96 9.40
CA GLN A 13 17.81 4.79 9.81
C GLN A 13 18.13 3.85 8.64
N ASN A 14 17.24 3.76 7.65
CA ASN A 14 17.43 2.91 6.47
C ASN A 14 17.98 3.66 5.24
N GLY A 15 18.54 4.86 5.42
CA GLY A 15 19.22 5.59 4.34
C GLY A 15 18.30 6.23 3.30
N TYR A 16 17.02 6.41 3.61
CA TYR A 16 16.11 7.15 2.74
C TYR A 16 16.34 8.65 2.85
N THR A 17 16.25 9.32 1.71
CA THR A 17 16.33 10.78 1.59
C THR A 17 15.02 11.34 1.06
N ARG A 18 14.59 12.46 1.63
CA ARG A 18 13.40 13.18 1.18
C ARG A 18 13.78 14.16 0.08
N LYS A 19 13.08 14.10 -1.05
CA LYS A 19 13.32 14.94 -2.24
C LYS A 19 12.01 15.51 -2.76
N GLN A 20 12.09 16.55 -3.58
CA GLN A 20 10.96 17.11 -4.29
C GLN A 20 11.02 16.62 -5.75
N CYS A 21 9.91 16.11 -6.26
CA CYS A 21 9.80 15.61 -7.63
C CYS A 21 9.87 16.78 -8.61
N ARG A 22 10.75 16.68 -9.61
CA ARG A 22 10.91 17.70 -10.66
C ARG A 22 9.66 17.91 -11.52
N VAL A 23 8.80 16.90 -11.65
CA VAL A 23 7.63 16.93 -12.57
C VAL A 23 6.36 17.41 -11.86
N THR A 24 6.13 16.97 -10.62
CA THR A 24 4.88 17.21 -9.88
C THR A 24 5.01 18.18 -8.72
N ASP A 25 6.24 18.60 -8.40
CA ASP A 25 6.59 19.37 -7.21
C ASP A 25 6.22 18.71 -5.86
N LEU A 26 5.76 17.46 -5.88
CA LEU A 26 5.41 16.69 -4.69
C LEU A 26 6.64 16.12 -3.99
N TRP A 27 6.57 16.02 -2.67
CA TRP A 27 7.64 15.43 -1.87
C TRP A 27 7.54 13.90 -1.86
N PHE A 28 8.68 13.23 -2.02
CA PHE A 28 8.78 11.78 -1.96
C PHE A 28 10.04 11.34 -1.20
N TRP A 29 10.04 10.08 -0.75
CA TRP A 29 11.18 9.45 -0.09
C TRP A 29 11.81 8.41 -1.02
N THR A 30 13.13 8.40 -1.12
CA THR A 30 13.87 7.45 -1.96
C THR A 30 15.18 7.05 -1.30
N SER A 31 15.57 5.78 -1.44
CA SER A 31 16.92 5.30 -1.12
C SER A 31 17.92 5.60 -2.25
N ASP A 32 17.44 5.96 -3.44
CA ASP A 32 18.27 6.33 -4.58
C ASP A 32 18.62 7.83 -4.57
N SER A 33 19.88 8.12 -4.25
CA SER A 33 20.44 9.48 -4.22
C SER A 33 20.45 10.18 -5.58
N GLN A 34 20.32 9.48 -6.69
CA GLN A 34 20.31 10.06 -8.04
C GLN A 34 18.89 10.27 -8.59
N ARG A 35 17.86 9.68 -7.97
CA ARG A 35 16.48 9.82 -8.43
C ARG A 35 15.93 11.24 -8.25
N GLU A 36 15.35 11.80 -9.31
CA GLU A 36 14.76 13.16 -9.34
C GLU A 36 13.22 13.15 -9.50
N THR A 37 12.63 12.00 -9.83
CA THR A 37 11.19 11.80 -10.06
C THR A 37 10.57 10.90 -8.99
N CYS A 38 9.27 11.06 -8.70
CA CYS A 38 8.60 10.30 -7.62
C CYS A 38 8.22 8.86 -8.00
N GLY A 39 8.33 8.46 -9.28
CA GLY A 39 7.96 7.11 -9.71
C GLY A 39 6.53 6.94 -10.19
N ASP A 40 5.75 8.01 -10.22
CA ASP A 40 4.36 8.02 -10.67
C ASP A 40 4.11 9.31 -11.47
N THR A 41 4.81 9.43 -12.60
CA THR A 41 4.77 10.60 -13.48
C THR A 41 4.82 10.17 -14.93
N SER A 42 4.57 11.10 -15.86
CA SER A 42 4.75 10.84 -17.30
C SER A 42 6.19 10.52 -17.70
N GLU A 43 7.19 10.84 -16.86
CA GLU A 43 8.60 10.49 -17.10
C GLU A 43 9.00 9.13 -16.48
N ASP A 44 8.15 8.56 -15.62
CA ASP A 44 8.39 7.27 -14.97
C ASP A 44 7.56 6.16 -15.66
N GLU A 45 8.12 5.54 -16.69
CA GLU A 45 7.47 4.42 -17.39
C GLU A 45 7.52 3.10 -16.60
N TYR A 46 6.60 2.19 -16.91
CA TYR A 46 6.61 0.84 -16.34
C TYR A 46 7.80 0.02 -16.85
N THR A 47 8.84 -0.09 -16.04
CA THR A 47 10.06 -0.85 -16.36
C THR A 47 9.90 -2.37 -16.20
N PHE A 48 8.83 -2.82 -15.54
CA PHE A 48 8.63 -4.22 -15.18
C PHE A 48 7.95 -5.06 -16.28
N ILE A 49 7.49 -4.45 -17.37
CA ILE A 49 6.86 -5.17 -18.48
C ILE A 49 7.95 -5.92 -19.26
N GLY A 50 7.87 -7.25 -19.28
CA GLY A 50 8.91 -8.11 -19.88
C GLY A 50 10.17 -8.28 -19.03
N SER A 51 10.28 -7.56 -17.89
CA SER A 51 11.39 -7.65 -16.95
C SER A 51 10.87 -7.70 -15.50
N PRO A 52 10.40 -8.87 -15.02
CA PRO A 52 9.82 -9.00 -13.68
C PRO A 52 10.79 -8.53 -12.58
N LEU A 53 10.33 -7.64 -11.70
CA LEU A 53 11.15 -7.06 -10.62
C LEU A 53 11.30 -7.98 -9.40
N ILE A 54 10.35 -8.88 -9.18
CA ILE A 54 10.32 -9.77 -8.02
C ILE A 54 10.72 -11.18 -8.47
N PRO A 55 11.88 -11.69 -8.04
CA PRO A 55 12.28 -13.06 -8.36
C PRO A 55 11.44 -14.09 -7.58
N GLY A 56 11.43 -15.34 -8.06
CA GLY A 56 10.77 -16.46 -7.37
C GLY A 56 9.27 -16.61 -7.63
N PHE A 57 8.70 -15.81 -8.55
CA PHE A 57 7.30 -15.88 -8.94
C PHE A 57 7.14 -16.08 -10.46
N ASP A 58 7.48 -17.29 -10.93
CA ASP A 58 7.38 -17.65 -12.35
C ASP A 58 5.94 -17.97 -12.80
N LEU A 59 5.03 -18.16 -11.82
CA LEU A 59 3.61 -18.40 -12.04
C LEU A 59 2.91 -17.21 -12.72
N ARG A 60 1.74 -17.46 -13.32
CA ARG A 60 0.92 -16.42 -13.96
C ARG A 60 -0.56 -16.58 -13.61
N GLY A 61 -1.35 -15.54 -13.86
CA GLY A 61 -2.81 -15.58 -13.69
C GLY A 61 -3.27 -15.87 -12.26
N LYS A 62 -4.24 -16.76 -12.10
CA LYS A 62 -4.85 -17.08 -10.78
C LYS A 62 -3.84 -17.68 -9.81
N GLU A 63 -2.94 -18.54 -10.27
CA GLU A 63 -1.94 -19.20 -9.41
C GLU A 63 -0.99 -18.17 -8.79
N LEU A 64 -0.49 -17.23 -9.60
CA LEU A 64 0.32 -16.12 -9.09
C LEU A 64 -0.46 -15.28 -8.07
N LYS A 65 -1.71 -14.94 -8.37
CA LYS A 65 -2.56 -14.14 -7.47
C LYS A 65 -2.76 -14.83 -6.12
N ASP A 66 -3.05 -16.12 -6.13
CA ASP A 66 -3.29 -16.89 -4.91
C ASP A 66 -1.98 -17.08 -4.12
N ALA A 67 -0.86 -17.36 -4.80
CA ALA A 67 0.46 -17.45 -4.16
C ALA A 67 0.88 -16.12 -3.50
N MET A 68 0.68 -14.98 -4.18
CA MET A 68 1.01 -13.66 -3.63
C MET A 68 0.10 -13.29 -2.45
N ARG A 69 -1.18 -13.67 -2.50
CA ARG A 69 -2.11 -13.50 -1.37
C ARG A 69 -1.59 -14.24 -0.14
N GLU A 70 -1.22 -15.51 -0.27
CA GLU A 70 -0.71 -16.29 0.85
C GLU A 70 0.66 -15.80 1.33
N ALA A 71 1.53 -15.34 0.42
CA ALA A 71 2.81 -14.74 0.81
C ALA A 71 2.62 -13.48 1.67
N PHE A 72 1.67 -12.61 1.30
CA PHE A 72 1.35 -11.41 2.06
C PHE A 72 0.69 -11.74 3.41
N LEU A 73 -0.39 -12.53 3.40
CA LEU A 73 -1.12 -12.88 4.62
C LEU A 73 -0.24 -13.67 5.60
N GLY A 74 0.47 -14.68 5.12
CA GLY A 74 1.35 -15.50 5.94
C GLY A 74 2.54 -14.72 6.52
N PHE A 75 3.00 -13.64 5.86
CA PHE A 75 4.00 -12.74 6.46
C PHE A 75 3.43 -12.05 7.69
N PHE A 76 2.27 -11.41 7.58
CA PHE A 76 1.67 -10.67 8.69
C PHE A 76 1.16 -11.58 9.81
N GLU A 77 0.71 -12.80 9.50
CA GLU A 77 0.36 -13.81 10.53
C GLU A 77 1.58 -14.18 11.40
N ARG A 78 2.78 -14.26 10.82
CA ARG A 78 4.01 -14.51 11.59
C ARG A 78 4.43 -13.31 12.44
N GLU A 79 4.08 -12.11 12.00
CA GLU A 79 4.22 -10.86 12.76
C GLU A 79 3.00 -10.60 13.67
N GLU A 80 2.31 -11.66 14.10
CA GLU A 80 1.23 -11.66 15.10
C GLU A 80 -0.05 -10.90 14.69
N HIS A 81 -0.27 -10.63 13.40
CA HIS A 81 -1.54 -10.08 12.91
C HIS A 81 -2.56 -11.19 12.69
N ILE A 82 -3.83 -10.91 13.01
CA ILE A 82 -4.93 -11.87 12.82
C ILE A 82 -5.43 -11.79 11.38
N ARG A 83 -5.49 -12.93 10.71
CA ARG A 83 -6.10 -13.06 9.38
C ARG A 83 -7.62 -13.01 9.48
N ILE A 84 -8.23 -12.17 8.65
CA ILE A 84 -9.68 -11.98 8.55
C ILE A 84 -10.11 -12.30 7.12
N ASP A 85 -11.23 -13.01 6.97
CA ASP A 85 -11.83 -13.29 5.67
C ASP A 85 -12.39 -12.00 5.03
N PRO A 86 -12.33 -11.86 3.70
CA PRO A 86 -12.77 -10.65 3.03
C PRO A 86 -14.26 -10.39 3.24
N TYR A 87 -14.60 -9.13 3.51
CA TYR A 87 -15.99 -8.69 3.56
C TYR A 87 -16.64 -8.72 2.17
N PRO A 88 -18.00 -8.78 2.11
CA PRO A 88 -18.71 -8.65 0.85
C PRO A 88 -18.39 -7.33 0.14
N VAL A 89 -18.37 -7.35 -1.20
CA VAL A 89 -18.21 -6.12 -2.00
C VAL A 89 -19.37 -5.13 -1.84
N LEU A 90 -20.54 -5.60 -1.37
CA LEU A 90 -21.68 -4.77 -1.04
C LEU A 90 -21.60 -4.38 0.44
N ALA A 91 -21.53 -3.09 0.72
CA ALA A 91 -21.33 -2.55 2.06
C ALA A 91 -22.64 -2.62 2.87
N ARG A 92 -22.96 -3.79 3.44
CA ARG A 92 -24.22 -4.04 4.16
C ARG A 92 -24.24 -3.53 5.60
N TRP A 93 -23.10 -3.11 6.12
CA TRP A 93 -22.90 -2.69 7.52
C TRP A 93 -22.94 -1.17 7.71
N ARG A 94 -23.17 -0.41 6.64
CA ARG A 94 -23.16 1.05 6.60
C ARG A 94 -24.12 1.55 5.51
N ASP A 95 -24.62 2.78 5.66
CA ASP A 95 -25.67 3.31 4.80
C ASP A 95 -25.21 4.51 3.93
N ASP A 96 -23.95 4.92 4.03
CA ASP A 96 -23.38 6.09 3.35
C ASP A 96 -22.70 5.75 2.01
N ILE A 97 -22.31 4.50 1.79
CA ILE A 97 -21.77 3.98 0.53
C ILE A 97 -22.38 2.63 0.18
N HIS A 98 -22.52 2.32 -1.11
CA HIS A 98 -23.10 1.04 -1.54
C HIS A 98 -22.07 -0.10 -1.64
N LEU A 99 -20.82 0.21 -1.96
CA LEU A 99 -19.78 -0.79 -2.26
C LEU A 99 -18.54 -0.55 -1.39
N THR A 100 -17.79 -1.62 -1.12
CA THR A 100 -16.49 -1.53 -0.45
C THR A 100 -15.47 -0.85 -1.37
N ILE A 101 -15.09 0.38 -1.02
CA ILE A 101 -14.16 1.21 -1.80
C ILE A 101 -12.70 1.03 -1.40
N ALA A 102 -12.43 0.54 -0.18
CA ALA A 102 -11.10 0.33 0.38
C ALA A 102 -11.18 -0.67 1.54
N SER A 103 -10.07 -1.31 1.90
CA SER A 103 -10.02 -2.25 3.04
C SER A 103 -10.44 -1.62 4.38
N ILE A 104 -10.12 -0.35 4.61
CA ILE A 104 -10.53 0.36 5.83
C ILE A 104 -12.05 0.59 5.91
N ALA A 105 -12.76 0.53 4.78
CA ALA A 105 -14.20 0.76 4.72
C ALA A 105 -15.00 -0.35 5.43
N ASP A 106 -14.40 -1.54 5.58
CA ASP A 106 -14.98 -2.69 6.28
C ASP A 106 -15.15 -2.42 7.78
N PHE A 107 -14.28 -1.57 8.34
CA PHE A 107 -14.25 -1.21 9.76
C PHE A 107 -14.92 0.15 10.04
N GLN A 108 -15.28 0.89 8.99
CA GLN A 108 -15.93 2.19 9.13
C GLN A 108 -17.46 2.09 9.14
N PRO A 109 -18.14 2.99 9.87
CA PRO A 109 -17.58 3.97 10.81
C PRO A 109 -17.36 3.41 12.23
N HIS A 110 -18.00 2.28 12.54
CA HIS A 110 -18.17 1.81 13.91
C HIS A 110 -16.84 1.55 14.64
N VAL A 111 -15.91 0.80 14.03
CA VAL A 111 -14.60 0.51 14.64
C VAL A 111 -13.75 1.78 14.67
N THR A 112 -13.69 2.51 13.55
CA THR A 112 -12.83 3.70 13.44
C THR A 112 -13.24 4.85 14.36
N SER A 113 -14.50 4.87 14.81
CA SER A 113 -15.00 5.83 15.81
C SER A 113 -14.72 5.39 17.25
N GLY A 114 -14.25 4.16 17.46
CA GLY A 114 -14.08 3.56 18.79
C GLY A 114 -15.39 3.09 19.43
N ALA A 115 -16.48 3.01 18.66
CA ALA A 115 -17.78 2.55 19.18
C ALA A 115 -17.82 1.02 19.37
N VAL A 116 -17.02 0.28 18.60
CA VAL A 116 -16.86 -1.18 18.70
C VAL A 116 -15.38 -1.55 18.51
N GLU A 117 -14.99 -2.72 19.03
CA GLU A 117 -13.65 -3.28 18.84
C GLU A 117 -13.42 -3.71 17.36
N PRO A 118 -12.16 -3.65 16.87
CA PRO A 118 -11.76 -4.13 15.55
C PRO A 118 -11.80 -5.66 15.39
#